data_AF-A0A940H887-F1
#
_entry.id   AF-A0A940H887-F1
#
_cell.length_a   1.000
_cell.length_b   1.000
_cell.length_c   1.000
_cell.angle_alpha   90.00
_cell.angle_beta   90.00
_cell.angle_gamma   90.00
#
_symmetry.space_group_name_H-M   'P 1'
#
loop_
_entity.id
_entity.type
_entity.pdbx_description
1 polymer ?
#
loop_
_entity_poly.entity_id
_entity_poly.type
_entity_poly.pdbx_seq_one_letter_code
_entity_poly.pdbx_strand_id
1 'polypeptide(L)'
;MSEMVVRVARAIATYANGSADMWENWQEEARAAIEAMREPDKHMIDAGITAAGEVEDWPRDTDGSYRADTPSDMPKPVWHAMIDAALQPDRLTEKREG
;
A
#
# COMPACT_ATOMS: atom_id res chain seq x y z
N MET A 1 -10.17 18.12 6.60
CA MET A 1 -9.28 17.21 5.85
C MET A 1 -7.91 17.27 6.49
N SER A 2 -7.26 16.13 6.76
CA SER A 2 -5.96 16.13 7.47
C SER A 2 -4.84 16.66 6.58
N GLU A 3 -3.91 17.44 7.15
CA GLU A 3 -2.71 17.95 6.47
C GLU A 3 -1.87 16.79 5.87
N MET A 4 -1.88 15.63 6.50
CA MET A 4 -1.20 14.43 6.01
C MET A 4 -1.85 13.86 4.74
N VAL A 5 -3.19 13.82 4.67
CA VAL A 5 -3.92 13.34 3.47
C VAL A 5 -3.62 14.25 2.28
N VAL A 6 -3.61 15.57 2.47
CA VAL A 6 -3.28 16.53 1.41
C VAL A 6 -1.84 16.35 0.93
N ARG A 7 -0.89 16.17 1.85
CA ARG A 7 0.53 15.94 1.48
C ARG A 7 0.71 14.66 0.67
N VAL A 8 0.10 13.56 1.10
CA VAL A 8 0.20 12.27 0.40
C VAL A 8 -0.52 12.35 -0.95
N ALA A 9 -1.72 12.93 -1.02
CA ALA A 9 -2.46 13.11 -2.28
C ALA A 9 -1.69 13.97 -3.30
N ARG A 10 -1.02 15.04 -2.84
CA ARG A 10 -0.15 15.87 -3.71
C ARG A 10 1.07 15.10 -4.22
N ALA A 11 1.65 14.23 -3.39
CA ALA A 11 2.77 13.38 -3.80
C ALA A 11 2.32 12.39 -4.89
N ILE A 12 1.18 11.73 -4.69
CA ILE A 12 0.58 10.82 -5.68
C ILE A 12 0.27 11.56 -6.98
N ALA A 13 -0.39 12.72 -6.90
CA ALA A 13 -0.73 13.53 -8.08
C ALA A 13 0.52 13.95 -8.86
N THR A 14 1.57 14.39 -8.16
CA THR A 14 2.85 14.78 -8.78
C THR A 14 3.48 13.59 -9.50
N TYR A 15 3.46 12.41 -8.88
CA TYR A 15 4.01 11.21 -9.49
C TYR A 15 3.22 10.77 -10.74
N ALA A 16 1.89 10.75 -10.66
CA ALA A 16 1.03 10.28 -11.73
C ALA A 16 0.92 11.26 -12.91
N ASN A 17 0.90 12.57 -12.64
CA ASN A 17 0.56 13.60 -13.62
C ASN A 17 1.69 14.61 -13.89
N GLY A 18 2.81 14.52 -13.17
CA GLY A 18 3.87 15.53 -13.20
C GLY A 18 3.52 16.86 -12.52
N SER A 19 2.32 16.97 -11.91
CA SER A 19 1.87 18.16 -11.15
C SER A 19 0.97 17.75 -9.97
N ALA A 20 1.01 18.56 -8.91
CA ALA A 20 0.16 18.41 -7.74
C ALA A 20 -1.26 18.99 -7.91
N ASP A 21 -1.56 19.68 -9.01
CA ASP A 21 -2.80 20.47 -9.15
C ASP A 21 -4.08 19.62 -9.06
N MET A 22 -4.01 18.36 -9.47
CA MET A 22 -5.14 17.42 -9.41
C MET A 22 -5.18 16.57 -8.13
N TRP A 23 -4.49 16.98 -7.06
CA TRP A 23 -4.41 16.20 -5.81
C TRP A 23 -5.77 15.86 -5.20
N GLU A 24 -6.80 16.67 -5.45
CA GLU A 24 -8.14 16.41 -4.92
C GLU A 24 -8.73 15.09 -5.44
N ASN A 25 -8.34 14.66 -6.64
CA ASN A 25 -8.75 13.39 -7.22
C ASN A 25 -8.06 12.16 -6.59
N TRP A 26 -7.05 12.38 -5.72
CA TRP A 26 -6.22 11.32 -5.12
C TRP A 26 -6.41 11.20 -3.61
N GLN A 27 -7.50 11.76 -3.07
CA GLN A 27 -7.72 11.79 -1.63
C GLN A 27 -8.06 10.41 -1.04
N GLU A 28 -8.70 9.54 -1.81
CA GLU A 28 -9.07 8.19 -1.38
C GLU A 28 -7.82 7.30 -1.33
N GLU A 29 -7.01 7.33 -2.39
CA GLU A 29 -5.71 6.67 -2.47
C GLU A 29 -4.77 7.15 -1.37
N ALA A 30 -4.76 8.45 -1.08
CA ALA A 30 -3.96 8.98 0.02
C ALA A 30 -4.40 8.44 1.39
N ARG A 31 -5.71 8.24 1.61
CA ARG A 31 -6.21 7.66 2.87
C ARG A 31 -5.86 6.17 2.96
N ALA A 32 -6.08 5.42 1.89
CA ALA A 32 -5.74 4.00 1.83
C ALA A 32 -4.24 3.77 2.03
N ALA A 33 -3.40 4.60 1.40
CA ALA A 33 -1.95 4.55 1.62
C ALA A 33 -1.58 4.87 3.07
N ILE A 34 -2.20 5.87 3.70
CA ILE A 34 -1.96 6.21 5.11
C ILE A 34 -2.37 5.06 6.04
N GLU A 35 -3.50 4.42 5.77
CA GLU A 35 -3.99 3.28 6.53
C GLU A 35 -3.03 2.08 6.41
N ALA A 36 -2.70 1.69 5.18
CA ALA A 36 -1.75 0.61 4.89
C ALA A 36 -0.35 0.86 5.51
N MET A 37 0.10 2.12 5.58
CA MET A 37 1.39 2.47 6.18
C MET A 37 1.36 2.54 7.72
N ARG A 38 0.19 2.74 8.36
CA ARG A 38 0.09 2.96 9.80
C ARG A 38 -0.24 1.69 10.57
N GLU A 39 -1.26 0.97 10.14
CA GLU A 39 -1.74 -0.29 10.73
C GLU A 39 -2.35 -1.13 9.60
N PRO A 40 -1.53 -1.84 8.80
CA PRO A 40 -2.05 -2.70 7.75
C PRO A 40 -2.84 -3.85 8.38
N ASP A 41 -4.03 -4.12 7.85
CA ASP A 41 -4.81 -5.26 8.28
C ASP A 41 -4.24 -6.58 7.71
N LYS A 42 -4.82 -7.71 8.14
CA LYS A 42 -4.38 -9.03 7.67
C LYS A 42 -4.48 -9.19 6.15
N HIS A 43 -5.52 -8.64 5.52
CA HIS A 43 -5.71 -8.76 4.07
C HIS A 43 -4.63 -7.99 3.31
N MET A 44 -4.31 -6.77 3.74
CA MET A 44 -3.22 -5.98 3.20
C MET A 44 -1.88 -6.70 3.37
N ILE A 45 -1.60 -7.25 4.55
CA ILE A 45 -0.38 -8.02 4.81
C ILE A 45 -0.27 -9.25 3.89
N ASP A 46 -1.35 -10.02 3.75
CA ASP A 46 -1.38 -11.21 2.89
C ASP A 46 -1.15 -10.85 1.41
N ALA A 47 -1.71 -9.72 0.95
CA ALA A 47 -1.47 -9.20 -0.39
C ALA A 47 0.01 -8.80 -0.59
N GLY A 48 0.60 -8.12 0.40
CA GLY A 48 2.02 -7.78 0.40
C GLY A 48 2.93 -9.01 0.35
N ILE A 49 2.64 -10.05 1.16
CA ILE A 49 3.40 -11.32 1.16
C ILE A 49 3.30 -12.03 -0.19
N THR A 50 2.12 -12.02 -0.80
CA THR A 50 1.91 -12.63 -2.12
C THR A 50 2.76 -11.93 -3.18
N ALA A 51 2.72 -10.60 -3.22
CA ALA A 51 3.54 -9.80 -4.13
C ALA A 51 5.05 -9.97 -3.85
N ALA A 52 5.44 -10.13 -2.59
CA ALA A 52 6.83 -10.44 -2.20
C ALA A 52 7.33 -11.74 -2.86
N GLY A 53 6.44 -12.74 -2.96
CA GLY A 53 6.67 -14.02 -3.63
C GLY A 53 7.14 -13.89 -5.08
N GLU A 54 6.71 -12.82 -5.75
CA GLU A 54 6.94 -12.56 -7.17
C GLU A 54 8.19 -11.69 -7.42
N VAL A 55 8.82 -11.15 -6.37
CA VAL A 55 10.06 -10.38 -6.50
C VAL A 55 11.27 -11.30 -6.39
N GLU A 56 11.79 -11.74 -7.54
CA GLU A 56 12.89 -12.72 -7.63
C GLU A 56 14.18 -12.28 -6.91
N ASP A 57 14.51 -11.00 -6.97
CA ASP A 57 15.78 -10.46 -6.46
C ASP A 57 15.69 -9.81 -5.07
N TRP A 58 14.59 -9.97 -4.32
CA TRP A 58 14.48 -9.39 -2.98
C TRP A 58 15.33 -10.19 -1.97
N PRO A 59 16.38 -9.59 -1.34
CA PRO A 59 17.19 -10.32 -0.39
C PRO A 59 16.38 -10.95 0.74
N ARG A 60 16.80 -12.16 1.14
CA ARG A 60 16.18 -12.92 2.23
C ARG A 60 17.18 -13.19 3.34
N ASP A 61 16.69 -13.29 4.56
CA ASP A 61 17.47 -13.76 5.69
C ASP A 61 17.63 -15.29 5.65
N THR A 62 18.50 -15.81 6.52
CA THR A 62 18.82 -17.25 6.57
C THR A 62 17.63 -18.15 6.90
N ASP A 63 16.56 -17.60 7.50
CA ASP A 63 15.31 -18.30 7.78
C ASP A 63 14.30 -18.25 6.61
N GLY A 64 14.67 -17.59 5.51
CA GLY A 64 13.83 -17.44 4.32
C GLY A 64 12.86 -16.25 4.37
N SER A 65 12.85 -15.46 5.45
CA SER A 65 12.07 -14.22 5.52
C SER A 65 12.65 -13.14 4.61
N TYR A 66 11.80 -12.24 4.10
CA TYR A 66 12.24 -11.10 3.29
C TYR A 66 12.94 -10.08 4.16
N ARG A 67 14.15 -9.69 3.77
CA ARG A 67 14.92 -8.68 4.50
C ARG A 67 14.36 -7.30 4.21
N ALA A 68 13.87 -6.62 5.25
CA ALA A 68 13.47 -5.23 5.21
C ALA A 68 13.79 -4.57 6.57
N ASP A 69 14.95 -3.92 6.65
CA ASP A 69 15.38 -3.22 7.87
C ASP A 69 14.56 -1.93 8.10
N THR A 70 14.06 -1.35 7.01
CA THR A 70 13.22 -0.16 6.99
C THR A 70 12.04 -0.32 6.02
N PRO A 71 10.93 0.44 6.21
CA PRO A 71 9.83 0.49 5.23
C PRO A 71 10.26 0.86 3.80
N SER A 72 11.37 1.60 3.64
CA SER A 72 11.94 1.96 2.34
C SER A 72 12.64 0.81 1.61
N ASP A 73 13.00 -0.26 2.30
CA ASP A 73 13.62 -1.45 1.70
C ASP A 73 12.60 -2.37 1.04
N MET A 74 11.31 -2.19 1.34
CA MET A 74 10.24 -2.94 0.71
C MET A 74 10.11 -2.57 -0.77
N PRO A 75 10.14 -3.56 -1.69
CA PRO A 75 9.94 -3.34 -3.11
C PRO A 75 8.61 -2.65 -3.41
N LYS A 76 8.61 -1.77 -4.42
CA LYS A 76 7.40 -1.07 -4.88
C LYS A 76 6.19 -1.98 -5.12
N PRO A 77 6.33 -3.18 -5.75
CA PRO A 77 5.19 -4.07 -5.97
C PRO A 77 4.47 -4.48 -4.69
N VAL A 78 5.21 -4.62 -3.58
CA VAL A 78 4.67 -5.02 -2.28
C VAL A 78 3.85 -3.88 -1.69
N TRP A 79 4.39 -2.67 -1.71
CA TRP A 79 3.66 -1.47 -1.28
C TRP A 79 2.39 -1.26 -2.11
N HIS A 80 2.47 -1.40 -3.43
CA HIS A 80 1.31 -1.26 -4.30
C HIS A 80 0.24 -2.31 -3.96
N ALA A 81 0.61 -3.58 -3.79
CA ALA A 81 -0.35 -4.62 -3.44
C ALA A 81 -1.07 -4.35 -2.10
N MET A 82 -0.36 -3.83 -1.09
CA MET A 82 -0.96 -3.46 0.19
C MET A 82 -1.92 -2.28 0.07
N ILE A 83 -1.57 -1.26 -0.72
CA ILE A 83 -2.41 -0.08 -0.96
C ILE A 83 -3.64 -0.45 -1.79
N ASP A 84 -3.47 -1.28 -2.82
CA ASP A 84 -4.56 -1.77 -3.67
C ASP A 84 -5.55 -2.62 -2.86
N ALA A 85 -5.05 -3.43 -1.92
CA ALA A 85 -5.89 -4.17 -0.98
C ALA A 85 -6.67 -3.24 -0.04
N ALA A 86 -6.03 -2.17 0.44
CA ALA A 86 -6.70 -1.15 1.26
C ALA A 86 -7.80 -0.38 0.51
N LEU A 87 -7.66 -0.24 -0.81
CA LEU A 87 -8.67 0.36 -1.69
C LEU A 87 -9.84 -0.59 -2.03
N GLN A 88 -9.78 -1.86 -1.65
CA GLN A 88 -10.83 -2.86 -1.90
C GLN A 88 -11.53 -3.34 -0.60
N PRO A 89 -12.15 -2.44 0.19
CA PRO A 89 -12.76 -2.81 1.48
C PRO A 89 -13.92 -3.80 1.39
N ASP A 90 -14.51 -4.02 0.21
CA ASP A 90 -15.78 -4.77 0.07
C ASP A 90 -15.67 -6.31 0.03
N ARG A 91 -14.48 -6.93 0.16
CA ARG A 91 -14.38 -8.41 0.13
C ARG A 91 -14.57 -9.12 1.47
N LEU A 92 -14.70 -8.38 2.58
CA LEU A 92 -14.87 -8.97 3.92
C LEU A 92 -16.32 -8.96 4.43
N THR A 93 -17.24 -8.27 3.76
CA THR A 93 -18.68 -8.23 4.11
C THR A 93 -19.48 -9.35 3.45
N GLU A 94 -19.01 -9.97 2.36
CA GLU A 94 -19.75 -11.05 1.67
C GLU A 94 -19.54 -12.45 2.28
N LYS A 95 -18.64 -12.63 3.27
CA LYS A 95 -18.42 -13.94 3.93
C LYS A 95 -19.18 -14.15 5.26
N ARG A 96 -20.17 -13.31 5.58
CA ARG A 96 -21.02 -13.49 6.77
C ARG A 96 -22.48 -13.88 6.49
N GLU A 97 -22.86 -14.07 5.23
CA GLU A 97 -24.17 -14.62 4.87
C GLU A 97 -24.00 -15.78 3.89
N GLY A 98 -23.86 -16.99 4.43
CA GLY A 98 -23.79 -18.25 3.70
C GLY A 98 -23.86 -19.45 4.63
#